data_AF-A0A848YVT4-F1
#
_entry.id   AF-A0A848YVT4-F1
#
_cell.length_a   1.000
_cell.length_b   1.000
_cell.length_c   1.000
_cell.angle_alpha   90.00
_cell.angle_beta   90.00
_cell.angle_gamma   90.00
#
_symmetry.space_group_name_H-M   'P 1'
#
loop_
_entity.id
_entity.type
_entity.pdbx_description
1 polymer ?
#
loop_
_entity_poly.entity_id
_entity_poly.type
_entity_poly.pdbx_seq_one_letter_code
_entity_poly.pdbx_strand_id
1 'polypeptide(L)'
;MKRFRIHFMVTLAIGLWGGTTIAETQSDLVSMVRNAQPAVVTVIKYGIDKEVNGIGSGFFINSEGVLITSRHVLEGAFAADIRTSEGKVYKVTMVLAENRGQDLIKVQVEIPSTQVKWLELNPSIPSVAERVVVVGSPLGFDQTVSEGIVSGIRFMPNVGNFFQISAPISQGSSGGPVLNSEGQVLGVVTFMLVMGQNLNFAVSVEGIHELSNSEHGLTVAEWTYGSSKAYPQLAGKLCREGFQLTMEGKYQDALQFYQDATEINPNDAMAWHGLGYCYNGMGQNEEAMKTYERAVVENPSDPGLHFSLARVYDDLGNLDAAEKAYSRVIAIEPDNPAAHEKLGGLLTRLGRYGEAILSQKQVIRLSPDSPEAFYLLGVMYERMGQYENAIDSYKTAVRINPEHVSAFSDMGALLGELDRLEEAIAAHIQVVRLSPDSVAAHYKLGVAYFRAGRKAAALEEYKILMKLDSHSADVLFDMLYE
;
A
#
# COMPACT_ATOMS: atom_id res chain seq x y z
N MET A 1 -97.19 41.14 10.49
CA MET A 1 -96.83 42.52 10.89
C MET A 1 -95.60 42.49 11.79
N LYS A 2 -94.53 43.20 11.37
CA LYS A 2 -93.34 43.68 12.09
C LYS A 2 -92.77 42.85 13.27
N ARG A 3 -91.63 42.21 13.01
CA ARG A 3 -90.68 41.71 14.03
C ARG A 3 -90.04 42.89 14.77
N PHE A 4 -90.05 42.83 16.10
CA PHE A 4 -89.36 43.75 17.01
C PHE A 4 -87.85 43.46 17.04
N ARG A 5 -87.04 44.51 16.85
CA ARG A 5 -85.59 44.53 17.05
C ARG A 5 -85.30 44.85 18.51
N ILE A 6 -84.48 44.04 19.19
CA ILE A 6 -83.82 44.40 20.44
C ILE A 6 -82.38 44.75 20.11
N HIS A 7 -81.96 45.96 20.49
CA HIS A 7 -80.60 46.47 20.40
C HIS A 7 -79.73 45.82 21.48
N PHE A 8 -78.59 45.25 21.07
CA PHE A 8 -77.44 45.11 21.96
C PHE A 8 -76.35 46.06 21.45
N MET A 9 -76.02 47.03 22.30
CA MET A 9 -74.92 47.97 22.12
C MET A 9 -73.64 47.22 22.50
N VAL A 10 -72.75 46.97 21.53
CA VAL A 10 -71.36 46.59 21.82
C VAL A 10 -70.48 47.68 21.24
N THR A 11 -69.83 48.37 22.17
CA THR A 11 -68.92 49.48 21.96
C THR A 11 -67.72 49.04 21.12
N LEU A 12 -67.47 49.80 20.05
CA LEU A 12 -66.33 49.65 19.15
C LEU A 12 -65.04 50.07 19.89
N ALA A 13 -64.19 49.12 20.24
CA ALA A 13 -62.80 49.39 20.62
C ALA A 13 -61.91 49.14 19.39
N ILE A 14 -61.39 50.22 18.83
CA ILE A 14 -60.41 50.19 17.74
C ILE A 14 -59.09 49.68 18.33
N GLY A 15 -58.83 48.39 18.16
CA GLY A 15 -57.49 47.83 18.34
C GLY A 15 -56.71 48.00 17.05
N LEU A 16 -55.73 48.92 17.06
CA LEU A 16 -54.68 49.02 16.04
C LEU A 16 -53.92 47.68 16.00
N TRP A 17 -54.27 46.82 15.05
CA TRP A 17 -53.42 45.70 14.66
C TRP A 17 -52.33 46.25 13.75
N GLY A 18 -51.12 46.41 14.30
CA GLY A 18 -49.91 46.59 13.52
C GLY A 18 -49.67 45.34 12.69
N GLY A 19 -50.09 45.37 11.43
CA GLY A 19 -49.69 44.39 10.44
C GLY A 19 -48.23 44.65 10.08
N THR A 20 -47.30 43.98 10.75
CA THR A 20 -45.96 43.77 10.21
C THR A 20 -46.12 42.93 8.95
N THR A 21 -45.69 43.50 7.83
CA THR A 21 -46.04 42.97 6.51
C THR A 21 -45.10 41.85 6.11
N ILE A 22 -45.62 40.83 5.41
CA ILE A 22 -44.85 39.75 4.77
C ILE A 22 -43.70 40.30 3.88
N ALA A 23 -43.81 41.54 3.42
CA ALA A 23 -42.78 42.23 2.64
C ALA A 23 -41.53 42.60 3.46
N GLU A 24 -41.67 42.95 4.74
CA GLU A 24 -40.54 43.29 5.61
C GLU A 24 -39.70 42.04 5.93
N THR A 25 -40.34 40.91 6.26
CA THR A 25 -39.66 39.65 6.59
C THR A 25 -38.98 38.99 5.40
N GLN A 26 -39.48 39.20 4.17
CA GLN A 26 -38.86 38.72 2.94
C GLN A 26 -37.69 39.63 2.51
N SER A 27 -37.78 40.94 2.75
CA SER A 27 -36.68 41.87 2.49
C SER A 27 -35.47 41.61 3.38
N ASP A 28 -35.73 41.22 4.63
CA ASP A 28 -34.73 40.95 5.67
C ASP A 28 -33.93 39.68 5.39
N LEU A 29 -34.61 38.60 4.95
CA LEU A 29 -33.98 37.35 4.53
C LEU A 29 -33.02 37.56 3.34
N VAL A 30 -33.45 38.32 2.34
CA VAL A 30 -32.65 38.59 1.14
C VAL A 30 -31.40 39.39 1.49
N SER A 31 -31.51 40.39 2.36
CA SER A 31 -30.34 41.15 2.83
C SER A 31 -29.38 40.29 3.64
N MET A 32 -29.91 39.46 4.56
CA MET A 32 -29.10 38.57 5.38
C MET A 32 -28.33 37.57 4.52
N VAL A 33 -28.99 36.89 3.59
CA VAL A 33 -28.36 35.95 2.66
C VAL A 33 -27.30 36.63 1.80
N ARG A 34 -27.60 37.82 1.24
CA ARG A 34 -26.65 38.60 0.43
C ARG A 34 -25.39 38.97 1.20
N ASN A 35 -25.52 39.24 2.51
CA ASN A 35 -24.39 39.57 3.36
C ASN A 35 -23.59 38.33 3.76
N ALA A 36 -24.26 37.19 3.97
CA ALA A 36 -23.62 35.98 4.46
C ALA A 36 -22.96 35.12 3.36
N GLN A 37 -23.58 35.02 2.18
CA GLN A 37 -23.12 34.18 1.07
C GLN A 37 -21.64 34.39 0.66
N PRO A 38 -21.12 35.64 0.57
CA PRO A 38 -19.72 35.89 0.26
C PRO A 38 -18.72 35.29 1.26
N ALA A 39 -19.15 35.00 2.50
CA ALA A 39 -18.32 34.39 3.52
C ALA A 39 -18.30 32.86 3.49
N VAL A 40 -19.18 32.24 2.68
CA VAL A 40 -19.31 30.80 2.53
C VAL A 40 -18.58 30.35 1.26
N VAL A 41 -17.88 29.21 1.32
CA VAL A 41 -17.05 28.68 0.24
C VAL A 41 -17.35 27.20 -0.02
N THR A 42 -17.09 26.75 -1.25
CA THR A 42 -16.96 25.32 -1.55
C THR A 42 -15.59 24.85 -1.07
N VAL A 43 -15.53 23.75 -0.33
CA VAL A 43 -14.27 23.07 0.02
C VAL A 43 -14.08 21.89 -0.94
N ILE A 44 -12.93 21.84 -1.60
CA ILE A 44 -12.59 20.83 -2.62
C ILE A 44 -11.44 19.99 -2.07
N LYS A 45 -11.69 18.67 -1.98
CA LYS A 45 -10.73 17.70 -1.46
C LYS A 45 -10.00 16.98 -2.59
N TYR A 46 -8.68 16.87 -2.47
CA TYR A 46 -7.85 16.14 -3.43
C TYR A 46 -7.20 14.91 -2.80
N GLY A 47 -7.14 13.82 -3.57
CA GLY A 47 -6.35 12.63 -3.27
C GLY A 47 -4.85 12.85 -3.49
N ILE A 48 -4.06 11.82 -3.16
CA ILE A 48 -2.61 11.82 -3.38
C ILE A 48 -2.23 11.90 -4.88
N ASP A 49 -3.12 11.40 -5.74
CA ASP A 49 -3.08 11.48 -7.19
C ASP A 49 -3.48 12.87 -7.75
N LYS A 50 -3.83 13.80 -6.85
CA LYS A 50 -4.35 15.14 -7.17
C LYS A 50 -5.72 15.16 -7.84
N GLU A 51 -6.44 14.03 -7.85
CA GLU A 51 -7.81 13.96 -8.33
C GLU A 51 -8.80 14.43 -7.26
N VAL A 52 -9.90 15.06 -7.69
CA VAL A 52 -10.96 15.51 -6.78
C VAL A 52 -11.72 14.29 -6.27
N ASN A 53 -11.72 14.09 -4.95
CA ASN A 53 -12.32 12.91 -4.31
C ASN A 53 -13.37 13.27 -3.23
N GLY A 54 -13.70 14.55 -3.09
CA GLY A 54 -14.74 15.02 -2.17
C GLY A 54 -15.01 16.51 -2.29
N ILE A 55 -16.24 16.92 -1.98
CA ILE A 55 -16.67 18.31 -1.94
C ILE A 55 -17.51 18.53 -0.69
N GLY A 56 -17.32 19.67 -0.03
CA GLY A 56 -18.15 20.15 1.07
C GLY A 56 -18.28 21.68 1.07
N SER A 57 -18.76 22.23 2.16
CA SER A 57 -18.92 23.66 2.39
C SER A 57 -18.09 24.10 3.58
N GLY A 58 -17.72 25.38 3.63
CA GLY A 58 -17.08 25.99 4.79
C GLY A 58 -17.37 27.48 4.85
N PHE A 59 -17.02 28.15 5.93
CA PHE A 59 -17.20 29.60 6.06
C PHE A 59 -16.09 30.26 6.86
N PHE A 60 -15.78 31.51 6.53
CA PHE A 60 -14.76 32.30 7.23
C PHE A 60 -15.32 32.90 8.51
N ILE A 61 -14.48 32.96 9.55
CA ILE A 61 -14.84 33.52 10.87
C ILE A 61 -14.04 34.77 11.24
N ASN A 62 -13.04 35.16 10.45
CA ASN A 62 -12.29 36.40 10.65
C ASN A 62 -11.67 36.92 9.34
N SER A 63 -11.09 38.12 9.39
CA SER A 63 -10.40 38.77 8.27
C SER A 63 -9.05 38.13 7.90
N GLU A 64 -8.54 37.21 8.70
CA GLU A 64 -7.24 36.56 8.51
C GLU A 64 -7.33 35.30 7.63
N GLY A 65 -8.53 34.95 7.15
CA GLY A 65 -8.74 33.77 6.31
C GLY A 65 -8.86 32.46 7.09
N VAL A 66 -9.25 32.52 8.37
CA VAL A 66 -9.56 31.33 9.17
C VAL A 66 -10.95 30.82 8.78
N LEU A 67 -11.00 29.55 8.38
CA LEU A 67 -12.18 28.86 7.87
C LEU A 67 -12.60 27.72 8.81
N ILE A 68 -13.91 27.59 9.02
CA ILE A 68 -14.53 26.45 9.70
C ILE A 68 -15.23 25.55 8.67
N THR A 69 -15.08 24.25 8.83
CA THR A 69 -15.81 23.21 8.08
C THR A 69 -15.98 21.97 8.96
N SER A 70 -16.71 20.96 8.47
CA SER A 70 -16.75 19.65 9.12
C SER A 70 -15.46 18.86 8.89
N ARG A 71 -15.04 18.09 9.89
CA ARG A 71 -13.81 17.28 9.82
C ARG A 71 -13.86 16.26 8.67
N HIS A 72 -14.98 15.56 8.52
CA HIS A 72 -15.15 14.56 7.44
C HIS A 72 -15.06 15.15 6.02
N VAL A 73 -15.28 16.46 5.85
CA VAL A 73 -15.14 17.12 4.54
C VAL A 73 -13.69 17.10 4.07
N LEU A 74 -12.73 17.16 5.00
CA LEU A 74 -11.30 17.10 4.72
C LEU A 74 -10.67 15.72 4.99
N GLU A 75 -11.35 14.82 5.67
CA GLU A 75 -10.79 13.51 6.03
C GLU A 75 -10.26 12.73 4.79
N GLY A 76 -8.99 12.30 4.87
CA GLY A 76 -8.31 11.62 3.78
C GLY A 76 -7.79 12.54 2.66
N ALA A 77 -7.83 13.86 2.84
CA ALA A 77 -7.28 14.82 1.90
C ALA A 77 -5.75 14.80 1.89
N PHE A 78 -5.12 14.72 0.73
CA PHE A 78 -3.70 15.06 0.62
C PHE A 78 -3.51 16.58 0.49
N ALA A 79 -4.43 17.24 -0.20
CA ALA A 79 -4.52 18.69 -0.32
C ALA A 79 -5.98 19.11 -0.36
N ALA A 80 -6.23 20.40 -0.09
CA ALA A 80 -7.55 20.99 -0.25
C ALA A 80 -7.45 22.43 -0.75
N ASP A 81 -8.42 22.80 -1.58
CA ASP A 81 -8.66 24.18 -1.99
C ASP A 81 -10.05 24.61 -1.53
N ILE A 82 -10.27 25.92 -1.47
CA ILE A 82 -11.60 26.49 -1.41
C ILE A 82 -11.92 27.23 -2.70
N ARG A 83 -13.21 27.32 -3.01
CA ARG A 83 -13.73 28.14 -4.09
C ARG A 83 -14.79 29.10 -3.54
N THR A 84 -14.55 30.39 -3.74
CA THR A 84 -15.46 31.47 -3.33
C THR A 84 -16.74 31.50 -4.18
N SER A 85 -17.77 32.22 -3.72
CA SER A 85 -19.00 32.44 -4.49
C SER A 85 -18.76 33.16 -5.83
N GLU A 86 -17.66 33.90 -5.95
CA GLU A 86 -17.20 34.54 -7.20
C GLU A 86 -16.42 33.59 -8.13
N GLY A 87 -16.22 32.33 -7.72
CA GLY A 87 -15.50 31.31 -8.50
C GLY A 87 -13.97 31.33 -8.36
N LYS A 88 -13.40 32.24 -7.56
CA LYS A 88 -11.95 32.26 -7.28
C LYS A 88 -11.54 31.11 -6.36
N VAL A 89 -10.40 30.50 -6.65
CA VAL A 89 -9.86 29.35 -5.91
C VAL A 89 -8.66 29.78 -5.07
N TYR A 90 -8.62 29.35 -3.81
CA TYR A 90 -7.55 29.62 -2.86
C TYR A 90 -7.17 28.34 -2.11
N LYS A 91 -5.89 28.21 -1.75
CA LYS A 91 -5.39 26.98 -1.12
C LYS A 91 -5.65 26.97 0.38
N VAL A 92 -6.05 25.81 0.91
CA VAL A 92 -6.01 25.53 2.36
C VAL A 92 -4.57 25.21 2.72
N THR A 93 -3.92 26.05 3.52
CA THR A 93 -2.49 25.93 3.83
C THR A 93 -2.24 25.09 5.06
N MET A 94 -3.04 25.27 6.11
CA MET A 94 -2.82 24.63 7.41
C MET A 94 -4.14 24.19 8.07
N VAL A 95 -4.12 23.06 8.77
CA VAL A 95 -5.07 22.68 9.80
C VAL A 95 -4.58 23.29 11.12
N LEU A 96 -5.41 24.15 11.71
CA LEU A 96 -5.10 24.89 12.93
C LEU A 96 -5.59 24.17 14.18
N ALA A 97 -6.74 23.48 14.09
CA ALA A 97 -7.33 22.70 15.18
C ALA A 97 -8.40 21.74 14.64
N GLU A 98 -8.65 20.65 15.35
CA GLU A 98 -9.79 19.76 15.09
C GLU A 98 -10.44 19.29 16.39
N ASN A 99 -11.71 18.91 16.30
CA ASN A 99 -12.41 18.14 17.31
C ASN A 99 -13.12 16.96 16.63
N ARG A 100 -12.60 15.75 16.87
CA ARG A 100 -13.13 14.52 16.27
C ARG A 100 -14.53 14.17 16.77
N GLY A 101 -14.84 14.43 18.05
CA GLY A 101 -16.15 14.12 18.62
C GLY A 101 -17.25 15.01 18.06
N GLN A 102 -16.92 16.28 17.81
CA GLN A 102 -17.82 17.28 17.22
C GLN A 102 -17.81 17.31 15.69
N ASP A 103 -16.95 16.53 15.02
CA ASP A 103 -16.78 16.60 13.57
C ASP A 103 -16.48 18.03 13.07
N LEU A 104 -15.68 18.79 13.82
CA LEU A 104 -15.30 20.16 13.48
C LEU A 104 -13.81 20.26 13.16
N ILE A 105 -13.46 21.08 12.18
CA ILE A 105 -12.07 21.40 11.84
C ILE A 105 -11.93 22.88 11.48
N LYS A 106 -10.82 23.46 11.93
CA LYS A 106 -10.44 24.85 11.71
C LYS A 106 -9.18 24.90 10.87
N VAL A 107 -9.22 25.63 9.76
CA VAL A 107 -8.12 25.67 8.79
C VAL A 107 -7.76 27.10 8.39
N GLN A 108 -6.54 27.28 7.92
CA GLN A 108 -6.01 28.50 7.36
C GLN A 108 -6.11 28.46 5.84
N VAL A 109 -6.58 29.55 5.23
CA VAL A 109 -6.63 29.73 3.78
C VAL A 109 -5.71 30.88 3.36
N GLU A 110 -5.00 30.71 2.24
CA GLU A 110 -4.18 31.77 1.65
C GLU A 110 -5.05 32.69 0.77
N ILE A 111 -5.83 33.56 1.42
CA ILE A 111 -6.72 34.53 0.77
C ILE A 111 -6.36 35.95 1.22
N PRO A 112 -6.29 36.95 0.31
CA PRO A 112 -6.04 38.33 0.71
C PRO A 112 -7.12 38.85 1.67
N SER A 113 -6.73 39.43 2.81
CA SER A 113 -7.65 39.92 3.85
C SER A 113 -8.71 40.91 3.33
N THR A 114 -8.39 41.67 2.27
CA THR A 114 -9.32 42.58 1.59
C THR A 114 -10.45 41.88 0.84
N GLN A 115 -10.28 40.61 0.50
CA GLN A 115 -11.25 39.76 -0.19
C GLN A 115 -12.02 38.83 0.76
N VAL A 116 -11.61 38.71 2.02
CA VAL A 116 -12.30 37.87 3.01
C VAL A 116 -13.54 38.58 3.52
N LYS A 117 -14.69 37.93 3.35
CA LYS A 117 -15.91 38.21 4.11
C LYS A 117 -16.06 37.09 5.13
N TRP A 118 -16.47 37.42 6.35
CA TRP A 118 -16.59 36.46 7.45
C TRP A 118 -17.91 36.66 8.20
N LEU A 119 -18.27 35.65 8.99
CA LEU A 119 -19.50 35.62 9.78
C LEU A 119 -19.19 35.75 11.27
N GLU A 120 -20.08 36.40 12.00
CA GLU A 120 -20.03 36.45 13.46
C GLU A 120 -20.63 35.17 14.06
N LEU A 121 -19.98 34.65 15.11
CA LEU A 121 -20.47 33.49 15.85
C LEU A 121 -21.37 33.94 16.99
N ASN A 122 -22.56 33.34 17.13
CA ASN A 122 -23.45 33.59 18.26
C ASN A 122 -23.28 32.49 19.32
N PRO A 123 -22.67 32.77 20.49
CA PRO A 123 -22.32 31.74 21.47
C PRO A 123 -23.55 31.10 22.17
N SER A 124 -24.76 31.59 21.91
CA SER A 124 -25.97 31.10 22.54
C SER A 124 -26.46 29.82 21.87
N ILE A 125 -26.88 28.83 22.67
CA ILE A 125 -27.60 27.67 22.17
C ILE A 125 -28.95 28.16 21.62
N PRO A 126 -29.32 27.81 20.37
CA PRO A 126 -30.55 28.30 19.78
C PRO A 126 -31.78 27.72 20.48
N SER A 127 -32.93 28.39 20.33
CA SER A 127 -34.20 27.93 20.90
C SER A 127 -34.96 27.02 19.93
N VAL A 128 -35.74 26.06 20.46
CA VAL A 128 -36.67 25.29 19.62
C VAL A 128 -37.68 26.26 18.99
N ALA A 129 -37.97 26.04 17.70
CA ALA A 129 -38.76 26.91 16.83
C ALA A 129 -38.10 28.24 16.41
N GLU A 130 -36.83 28.47 16.75
CA GLU A 130 -36.06 29.57 16.19
C GLU A 130 -35.89 29.39 14.68
N ARG A 131 -36.11 30.47 13.92
CA ARG A 131 -35.98 30.50 12.46
C ARG A 131 -34.49 30.45 12.10
N VAL A 132 -34.13 29.56 11.18
CA VAL A 132 -32.76 29.38 10.75
C VAL A 132 -32.63 29.31 9.24
N VAL A 133 -31.46 29.70 8.75
CA VAL A 133 -31.10 29.61 7.33
C VAL A 133 -29.78 28.89 7.17
N VAL A 134 -29.75 27.90 6.31
CA VAL A 134 -28.55 27.16 5.95
C VAL A 134 -28.04 27.68 4.62
N VAL A 135 -26.75 28.02 4.58
CA VAL A 135 -26.06 28.37 3.34
C VAL A 135 -25.03 27.28 3.06
N GLY A 136 -25.10 26.66 1.88
CA GLY A 136 -24.18 25.60 1.47
C GLY A 136 -23.81 25.71 0.00
N SER A 137 -22.78 25.01 -0.43
CA SER A 137 -22.35 24.92 -1.83
C SER A 137 -22.33 23.45 -2.28
N PRO A 138 -23.51 22.87 -2.58
CA PRO A 138 -23.60 21.47 -2.95
C PRO A 138 -22.97 21.23 -4.33
N LEU A 139 -22.14 20.18 -4.42
CA LEU A 139 -21.66 19.57 -5.68
C LEU A 139 -20.94 20.53 -6.64
N GLY A 140 -20.48 21.67 -6.16
CA GLY A 140 -19.78 22.65 -6.98
C GLY A 140 -20.68 23.48 -7.91
N PHE A 141 -21.99 23.54 -7.66
CA PHE A 141 -22.92 24.47 -8.31
C PHE A 141 -23.09 25.77 -7.48
N ASP A 142 -23.99 26.67 -7.92
CA ASP A 142 -24.37 27.88 -7.20
C ASP A 142 -24.77 27.57 -5.75
N GLN A 143 -24.41 28.46 -4.83
CA GLN A 143 -24.72 28.31 -3.41
C GLN A 143 -26.23 28.11 -3.19
N THR A 144 -26.59 27.08 -2.44
CA THR A 144 -27.98 26.82 -2.03
C THR A 144 -28.27 27.48 -0.71
N VAL A 145 -29.49 27.99 -0.60
CA VAL A 145 -30.02 28.59 0.62
C VAL A 145 -31.30 27.84 0.99
N SER A 146 -31.34 27.32 2.21
CA SER A 146 -32.47 26.57 2.73
C SER A 146 -32.95 27.19 4.03
N GLU A 147 -34.24 27.45 4.12
CA GLU A 147 -34.88 27.98 5.32
C GLU A 147 -35.52 26.86 6.14
N GLY A 148 -35.50 26.99 7.46
CA GLY A 148 -36.22 26.12 8.37
C GLY A 148 -36.29 26.66 9.79
N ILE A 149 -36.53 25.77 10.72
CA ILE A 149 -36.50 26.06 12.16
C ILE A 149 -35.61 25.06 12.88
N VAL A 150 -35.17 25.42 14.09
CA VAL A 150 -34.65 24.44 15.04
C VAL A 150 -35.79 23.56 15.54
N SER A 151 -35.80 22.29 15.16
CA SER A 151 -36.85 21.33 15.52
C SER A 151 -36.58 20.63 16.85
N GLY A 152 -35.34 20.68 17.35
CA GLY A 152 -35.00 20.10 18.64
C GLY A 152 -33.54 20.29 19.01
N ILE A 153 -33.25 20.40 20.30
CA ILE A 153 -31.89 20.50 20.84
C ILE A 153 -31.58 19.20 21.57
N ARG A 154 -30.34 18.72 21.47
CA ARG A 154 -29.87 17.48 22.07
C ARG A 154 -28.46 17.67 22.58
N PHE A 155 -28.12 16.88 23.59
CA PHE A 155 -26.77 16.78 24.11
C PHE A 155 -26.29 15.34 23.95
N MET A 156 -25.07 15.17 23.45
CA MET A 156 -24.41 13.87 23.37
C MET A 156 -23.06 13.93 24.10
N PRO A 157 -22.76 12.98 25.00
CA PRO A 157 -21.42 12.87 25.57
C PRO A 157 -20.36 12.80 24.47
N ASN A 158 -19.29 13.61 24.60
CA ASN A 158 -18.19 13.79 23.63
C ASN A 158 -18.50 14.57 22.34
N VAL A 159 -19.77 14.89 22.04
CA VAL A 159 -20.17 15.77 20.92
C VAL A 159 -20.62 17.14 21.43
N GLY A 160 -21.15 17.23 22.64
CA GLY A 160 -21.69 18.48 23.19
C GLY A 160 -23.10 18.77 22.67
N ASN A 161 -23.44 20.06 22.59
CA ASN A 161 -24.74 20.51 22.13
C ASN A 161 -24.84 20.48 20.60
N PHE A 162 -25.85 19.78 20.09
CA PHE A 162 -26.22 19.80 18.68
C PHE A 162 -27.74 19.96 18.57
N PHE A 163 -28.18 20.47 17.43
CA PHE A 163 -29.59 20.73 17.21
C PHE A 163 -30.02 20.22 15.84
N GLN A 164 -31.25 19.73 15.80
CA GLN A 164 -31.92 19.27 14.61
C GLN A 164 -32.60 20.47 13.94
N ILE A 165 -32.52 20.54 12.63
CA ILE A 165 -33.15 21.59 11.83
C ILE A 165 -34.14 20.99 10.82
N SER A 166 -35.20 21.73 10.51
CA SER A 166 -36.14 21.36 9.45
C SER A 166 -35.71 21.81 8.05
N ALA A 167 -34.66 22.64 7.95
CA ALA A 167 -34.16 23.14 6.69
C ALA A 167 -33.59 21.98 5.85
N PRO A 168 -34.01 21.81 4.59
CA PRO A 168 -33.52 20.72 3.74
C PRO A 168 -32.04 20.96 3.40
N ILE A 169 -31.18 19.98 3.68
CA ILE A 169 -29.76 20.02 3.30
C ILE A 169 -29.50 19.03 2.16
N SER A 170 -28.69 19.45 1.19
CA SER A 170 -28.27 18.62 0.06
C SER A 170 -26.83 18.13 0.26
N GLN A 171 -26.44 17.05 -0.42
CA GLN A 171 -25.07 16.55 -0.39
C GLN A 171 -24.06 17.65 -0.78
N GLY A 172 -23.01 17.81 0.03
CA GLY A 172 -22.03 18.91 -0.12
C GLY A 172 -22.33 20.16 0.72
N SER A 173 -23.47 20.22 1.42
CA SER A 173 -23.76 21.31 2.37
C SER A 173 -23.08 21.13 3.74
N SER A 174 -22.51 19.96 4.01
CA SER A 174 -21.74 19.70 5.24
C SER A 174 -20.61 20.70 5.40
N GLY A 175 -20.44 21.21 6.63
CA GLY A 175 -19.49 22.27 6.96
C GLY A 175 -20.02 23.69 6.71
N GLY A 176 -21.19 23.85 6.11
CA GLY A 176 -21.85 25.15 5.92
C GLY A 176 -22.44 25.72 7.23
N PRO A 177 -22.61 27.04 7.34
CA PRO A 177 -23.17 27.67 8.53
C PRO A 177 -24.70 27.55 8.59
N VAL A 178 -25.21 27.45 9.82
CA VAL A 178 -26.62 27.68 10.16
C VAL A 178 -26.74 29.07 10.80
N LEU A 179 -27.56 29.93 10.21
CA LEU A 179 -27.69 31.34 10.57
C LEU A 179 -29.01 31.62 11.29
N ASN A 180 -28.98 32.50 12.30
CA ASN A 180 -30.18 33.12 12.85
C ASN A 180 -30.69 34.27 11.95
N SER A 181 -31.79 34.94 12.32
CA SER A 181 -32.35 36.07 11.57
C SER A 181 -31.43 37.30 11.48
N GLU A 182 -30.43 37.41 12.36
CA GLU A 182 -29.44 38.49 12.35
C GLU A 182 -28.24 38.18 11.45
N GLY A 183 -28.18 36.99 10.85
CA GLY A 183 -27.06 36.53 10.02
C GLY A 183 -25.86 36.00 10.82
N GLN A 184 -26.02 35.75 12.11
CA GLN A 184 -24.99 35.18 12.97
C GLN A 184 -25.04 33.64 12.93
N VAL A 185 -23.88 33.00 13.04
CA VAL A 185 -23.77 31.54 13.02
C VAL A 185 -24.20 30.96 14.36
N LEU A 186 -25.20 30.07 14.33
CA LEU A 186 -25.68 29.26 15.44
C LEU A 186 -25.02 27.87 15.48
N GLY A 187 -24.57 27.37 14.33
CA GLY A 187 -23.88 26.08 14.25
C GLY A 187 -23.37 25.72 12.86
N VAL A 188 -22.76 24.55 12.77
CA VAL A 188 -22.16 24.00 11.54
C VAL A 188 -22.94 22.75 11.13
N VAL A 189 -23.40 22.72 9.88
CA VAL A 189 -24.13 21.57 9.33
C VAL A 189 -23.22 20.33 9.33
N THR A 190 -23.69 19.25 9.93
CA THR A 190 -23.05 17.92 9.84
C THR A 190 -24.08 16.88 9.44
N PHE A 191 -23.63 15.83 8.76
CA PHE A 191 -24.49 14.76 8.27
C PHE A 191 -24.19 13.47 9.03
N MET A 192 -25.17 12.98 9.81
CA MET A 192 -25.12 11.67 10.44
C MET A 192 -26.24 10.79 9.87
N LEU A 193 -25.85 9.72 9.17
CA LEU A 193 -26.79 8.76 8.60
C LEU A 193 -27.18 7.74 9.69
N VAL A 194 -28.37 7.89 10.26
CA VAL A 194 -28.91 6.96 11.26
C VAL A 194 -29.97 6.08 10.60
N MET A 195 -29.64 4.80 10.39
CA MET A 195 -30.57 3.70 10.07
C MET A 195 -31.75 4.08 9.15
N GLY A 196 -31.45 4.66 7.97
CA GLY A 196 -32.44 4.90 6.91
C GLY A 196 -33.28 6.17 7.02
N GLN A 197 -32.98 7.09 7.95
CA GLN A 197 -33.59 8.44 7.99
C GLN A 197 -32.54 9.53 7.81
N ASN A 198 -32.79 10.47 6.89
CA ASN A 198 -32.00 11.69 6.75
C ASN A 198 -32.46 12.70 7.80
N LEU A 199 -31.67 12.85 8.86
CA LEU A 199 -31.89 13.87 9.89
C LEU A 199 -30.85 14.97 9.73
N ASN A 200 -31.30 16.21 9.63
CA ASN A 200 -30.44 17.36 9.40
C ASN A 200 -30.01 17.91 10.76
N PHE A 201 -28.72 17.81 11.07
CA PHE A 201 -28.15 18.25 12.33
C PHE A 201 -27.13 19.35 12.12
N ALA A 202 -26.97 20.18 13.15
CA ALA A 202 -25.90 21.14 13.25
C ALA A 202 -25.26 21.07 14.63
N VAL A 203 -23.93 21.13 14.65
CA VAL A 203 -23.13 21.23 15.87
C VAL A 203 -23.11 22.69 16.29
N SER A 204 -23.39 22.97 17.56
CA SER A 204 -23.41 24.33 18.10
C SER A 204 -22.05 25.02 17.96
N VAL A 205 -22.02 26.35 17.84
CA VAL A 205 -20.77 27.12 17.83
C VAL A 205 -19.95 27.01 19.11
N GLU A 206 -20.53 26.53 20.20
CA GLU A 206 -19.80 26.16 21.42
C GLU A 206 -18.58 25.29 21.07
N GLY A 207 -18.75 24.31 20.18
CA GLY A 207 -17.66 23.46 19.71
C GLY A 207 -16.59 24.19 18.91
N ILE A 208 -16.92 25.29 18.22
CA ILE A 208 -15.95 26.12 17.51
C ILE A 208 -15.06 26.88 18.51
N HIS A 209 -15.62 27.32 19.64
CA HIS A 209 -14.86 28.00 20.69
C HIS A 209 -13.91 27.04 21.44
N GLU A 210 -14.26 25.76 21.53
CA GLU A 210 -13.42 24.73 22.14
C GLU A 210 -12.22 24.33 21.26
N LEU A 211 -12.21 24.69 19.97
CA LEU A 211 -11.09 24.45 19.07
C LEU A 211 -9.87 25.31 19.45
N SER A 212 -9.01 24.72 20.28
CA SER A 212 -7.73 25.29 20.66
C SER A 212 -6.72 25.10 19.53
N ASN A 213 -6.11 26.19 19.07
CA ASN A 213 -5.09 26.14 18.02
C ASN A 213 -3.90 25.27 18.48
N SER A 214 -3.36 24.45 17.59
CA SER A 214 -2.09 23.76 17.84
C SER A 214 -0.93 24.77 17.84
N GLU A 215 0.13 24.50 18.63
CA GLU A 215 1.32 25.36 18.71
C GLU A 215 2.01 25.52 17.34
N HIS A 216 1.93 24.48 16.52
CA HIS A 216 2.33 24.48 15.12
C HIS A 216 1.14 23.92 14.35
N GLY A 217 0.56 24.70 13.43
CA GLY A 217 -0.44 24.16 12.50
C GLY A 217 0.18 23.02 11.69
N LEU A 218 -0.66 22.13 11.15
CA LEU A 218 -0.20 21.05 10.27
C LEU A 218 -0.62 21.36 8.84
N THR A 219 0.17 21.00 7.83
CA THR A 219 -0.35 20.96 6.46
C THR A 219 -1.48 19.93 6.37
N VAL A 220 -2.35 20.03 5.35
CA VAL A 220 -3.44 19.06 5.13
C VAL A 220 -2.90 17.63 5.01
N ALA A 221 -1.75 17.44 4.35
CA ALA A 221 -1.09 16.15 4.22
C ALA A 221 -0.60 15.62 5.59
N GLU A 222 0.09 16.45 6.39
CA GLU A 222 0.57 16.06 7.72
C GLU A 222 -0.58 15.76 8.69
N TRP A 223 -1.65 16.56 8.65
CA TRP A 223 -2.85 16.31 9.43
C TRP A 223 -3.53 15.00 9.04
N THR A 224 -3.67 14.73 7.73
CA THR A 224 -4.23 13.47 7.24
C THR A 224 -3.34 12.30 7.63
N TYR A 225 -2.01 12.43 7.49
CA TYR A 225 -1.05 11.42 7.91
C TYR A 225 -1.18 11.12 9.42
N GLY A 226 -1.15 12.16 10.26
CA GLY A 226 -1.31 12.04 11.71
C GLY A 226 -2.67 11.46 12.14
N SER A 227 -3.75 11.85 11.45
CA SER A 227 -5.11 11.31 11.65
C SER A 227 -5.27 9.87 11.15
N SER A 228 -4.42 9.43 10.21
CA SER A 228 -4.52 8.13 9.54
C SER A 228 -4.00 6.94 10.34
N LYS A 229 -3.40 7.17 11.53
CA LYS A 229 -3.09 6.14 12.54
C LYS A 229 -4.29 5.26 12.96
N ALA A 230 -5.50 5.55 12.46
CA ALA A 230 -6.74 4.83 12.74
C ALA A 230 -7.36 4.07 11.53
N TYR A 231 -6.71 4.00 10.35
CA TYR A 231 -7.30 3.37 9.16
C TYR A 231 -6.45 2.22 8.56
N PRO A 232 -6.74 0.95 8.89
CA PRO A 232 -6.05 -0.23 8.34
C PRO A 232 -6.08 -0.33 6.80
N GLN A 233 -7.06 0.29 6.14
CA GLN A 233 -7.19 0.27 4.68
C GLN A 233 -6.15 1.16 3.97
N LEU A 234 -5.59 2.17 4.64
CA LEU A 234 -4.57 3.05 4.07
C LEU A 234 -3.22 2.35 3.97
N ALA A 235 -2.82 1.61 5.02
CA ALA A 235 -1.64 0.74 4.96
C ALA A 235 -1.73 -0.24 3.79
N GLY A 236 -2.89 -0.89 3.63
CA GLY A 236 -3.13 -1.77 2.49
C GLY A 236 -3.08 -1.07 1.11
N LYS A 237 -3.43 0.22 1.02
CA LYS A 237 -3.30 1.00 -0.23
C LYS A 237 -1.83 1.33 -0.51
N LEU A 238 -1.10 1.83 0.49
CA LEU A 238 0.32 2.15 0.38
C LEU A 238 1.13 0.89 0.03
N CYS A 239 0.81 -0.26 0.62
CA CYS A 239 1.41 -1.55 0.25
C CYS A 239 1.18 -1.89 -1.23
N ARG A 240 0.00 -1.58 -1.79
CA ARG A 240 -0.27 -1.80 -3.24
C ARG A 240 0.51 -0.84 -4.12
N GLU A 241 0.61 0.43 -3.74
CA GLU A 241 1.38 1.44 -4.48
C GLU A 241 2.88 1.13 -4.45
N GLY A 242 3.41 0.80 -3.26
CA GLY A 242 4.78 0.29 -3.10
C GLY A 242 5.03 -0.97 -3.92
N PHE A 243 4.07 -1.91 -3.96
CA PHE A 243 4.20 -3.14 -4.75
C PHE A 243 4.26 -2.89 -6.26
N GLN A 244 3.50 -1.94 -6.78
CA GLN A 244 3.60 -1.58 -8.20
C GLN A 244 4.98 -1.04 -8.53
N LEU A 245 5.53 -0.15 -7.69
CA LEU A 245 6.85 0.42 -7.88
C LEU A 245 7.98 -0.61 -7.76
N THR A 246 7.86 -1.60 -6.86
CA THR A 246 8.85 -2.69 -6.77
C THR A 246 8.83 -3.59 -8.00
N MET A 247 7.66 -3.86 -8.58
CA MET A 247 7.55 -4.59 -9.85
C MET A 247 8.18 -3.85 -11.03
N GLU A 248 8.24 -2.51 -10.97
CA GLU A 248 8.95 -1.66 -11.93
C GLU A 248 10.47 -1.54 -11.64
N GLY A 249 10.97 -2.17 -10.56
CA GLY A 249 12.37 -2.07 -10.12
C GLY A 249 12.74 -0.76 -9.45
N LYS A 250 11.76 0.10 -9.13
CA LYS A 250 11.96 1.41 -8.48
C LYS A 250 11.97 1.27 -6.96
N TYR A 251 12.97 0.58 -6.43
CA TYR A 251 13.07 0.24 -5.00
C TYR A 251 13.13 1.47 -4.09
N GLN A 252 13.85 2.52 -4.51
CA GLN A 252 13.96 3.76 -3.72
C GLN A 252 12.62 4.50 -3.62
N ASP A 253 11.83 4.53 -4.70
CA ASP A 253 10.52 5.19 -4.72
C ASP A 253 9.50 4.38 -3.91
N ALA A 254 9.55 3.04 -3.99
CA ALA A 254 8.69 2.15 -3.22
C ALA A 254 8.96 2.19 -1.71
N LEU A 255 10.20 2.51 -1.30
CA LEU A 255 10.64 2.47 0.09
C LEU A 255 9.74 3.32 0.99
N GLN A 256 9.45 4.56 0.59
CA GLN A 256 8.65 5.49 1.40
C GLN A 256 7.24 4.95 1.62
N PHE A 257 6.61 4.36 0.60
CA PHE A 257 5.27 3.79 0.73
C PHE A 257 5.22 2.67 1.76
N TYR A 258 6.23 1.80 1.80
CA TYR A 258 6.27 0.73 2.78
C TYR A 258 6.66 1.24 4.18
N GLN A 259 7.55 2.23 4.30
CA GLN A 259 7.84 2.88 5.58
C GLN A 259 6.57 3.48 6.18
N ASP A 260 5.86 4.30 5.41
CA ASP A 260 4.58 4.90 5.81
C ASP A 260 3.55 3.81 6.18
N ALA A 261 3.46 2.73 5.39
CA ALA A 261 2.57 1.61 5.69
C ALA A 261 2.90 0.93 7.02
N THR A 262 4.19 0.72 7.32
CA THR A 262 4.63 0.13 8.60
C THR A 262 4.42 1.08 9.79
N GLU A 263 4.47 2.39 9.59
CA GLU A 263 4.14 3.37 10.64
C GLU A 263 2.63 3.42 10.91
N ILE A 264 1.81 3.33 9.85
CA ILE A 264 0.34 3.34 9.95
C ILE A 264 -0.19 2.05 10.57
N ASN A 265 0.34 0.90 10.18
CA ASN A 265 0.02 -0.39 10.76
C ASN A 265 1.30 -1.19 11.10
N PRO A 266 1.84 -1.02 12.32
CA PRO A 266 3.05 -1.72 12.76
C PRO A 266 2.93 -3.25 12.84
N ASN A 267 1.71 -3.78 12.70
CA ASN A 267 1.41 -5.22 12.72
C ASN A 267 1.12 -5.77 11.31
N ASP A 268 1.31 -4.96 10.25
CA ASP A 268 1.15 -5.42 8.86
C ASP A 268 2.41 -6.14 8.39
N ALA A 269 2.38 -7.47 8.42
CA ALA A 269 3.47 -8.30 7.95
C ALA A 269 3.84 -8.06 6.47
N MET A 270 2.87 -7.71 5.62
CA MET A 270 3.10 -7.43 4.20
C MET A 270 3.81 -6.09 3.99
N ALA A 271 3.51 -5.09 4.82
CA ALA A 271 4.22 -3.82 4.79
C ALA A 271 5.70 -4.00 5.16
N TRP A 272 5.97 -4.74 6.24
CA TRP A 272 7.33 -5.08 6.67
C TRP A 272 8.08 -5.92 5.62
N HIS A 273 7.38 -6.86 4.97
CA HIS A 273 7.95 -7.67 3.89
C HIS A 273 8.32 -6.83 2.67
N GLY A 274 7.42 -5.96 2.22
CA GLY A 274 7.67 -5.04 1.12
C GLY A 274 8.83 -4.07 1.40
N LEU A 275 8.92 -3.58 2.64
CA LEU A 275 10.04 -2.76 3.10
C LEU A 275 11.37 -3.53 3.00
N GLY A 276 11.41 -4.76 3.49
CA GLY A 276 12.60 -5.62 3.38
C GLY A 276 12.97 -5.96 1.95
N TYR A 277 11.98 -6.12 1.08
CA TYR A 277 12.20 -6.34 -0.36
C TYR A 277 12.87 -5.14 -1.03
N CYS A 278 12.46 -3.92 -0.68
CA CYS A 278 13.10 -2.70 -1.17
C CYS A 278 14.57 -2.63 -0.72
N TYR A 279 14.83 -2.86 0.57
CA TYR A 279 16.20 -2.87 1.09
C TYR A 279 17.10 -3.91 0.42
N ASN A 280 16.58 -5.13 0.21
CA ASN A 280 17.33 -6.18 -0.48
C ASN A 280 17.59 -5.82 -1.96
N GLY A 281 16.61 -5.24 -2.66
CA GLY A 281 16.77 -4.74 -4.04
C GLY A 281 17.81 -3.63 -4.18
N MET A 282 18.04 -2.86 -3.12
CA MET A 282 19.08 -1.83 -3.04
C MET A 282 20.44 -2.36 -2.52
N GLY A 283 20.57 -3.66 -2.25
CA GLY A 283 21.77 -4.27 -1.69
C GLY A 283 22.01 -4.00 -0.20
N GLN A 284 21.03 -3.43 0.50
CA GLN A 284 21.08 -3.13 1.94
C GLN A 284 20.63 -4.36 2.75
N ASN A 285 21.42 -5.43 2.68
CA ASN A 285 21.03 -6.75 3.21
C ASN A 285 20.82 -6.77 4.74
N GLU A 286 21.54 -5.96 5.51
CA GLU A 286 21.34 -5.88 6.97
C GLU A 286 19.99 -5.26 7.35
N GLU A 287 19.56 -4.20 6.66
CA GLU A 287 18.25 -3.58 6.90
C GLU A 287 17.12 -4.46 6.37
N ALA A 288 17.35 -5.16 5.26
CA ALA A 288 16.43 -6.17 4.76
C ALA A 288 16.21 -7.30 5.79
N MET A 289 17.29 -7.77 6.42
CA MET A 289 17.21 -8.82 7.45
C MET A 289 16.34 -8.37 8.63
N LYS A 290 16.59 -7.17 9.20
CA LYS A 290 15.82 -6.64 10.33
C LYS A 290 14.33 -6.49 10.01
N THR A 291 14.02 -6.04 8.79
CA THR A 291 12.63 -5.82 8.36
C THR A 291 11.91 -7.13 8.07
N TYR A 292 12.60 -8.13 7.49
CA TYR A 292 12.04 -9.47 7.35
C TYR A 292 11.86 -10.20 8.69
N GLU A 293 12.78 -10.06 9.64
CA GLU A 293 12.60 -10.57 11.01
C GLU A 293 11.33 -9.99 11.64
N ARG A 294 11.11 -8.68 11.48
CA ARG A 294 9.88 -8.02 11.94
C ARG A 294 8.64 -8.57 11.24
N ALA A 295 8.67 -8.78 9.92
CA ALA A 295 7.56 -9.36 9.16
C ALA A 295 7.19 -10.77 9.68
N VAL A 296 8.18 -11.62 9.94
CA VAL A 296 8.00 -12.97 10.50
C VAL A 296 7.40 -12.93 11.91
N VAL A 297 7.76 -11.95 12.74
CA VAL A 297 7.15 -11.77 14.07
C VAL A 297 5.65 -11.47 13.96
N GLU A 298 5.24 -10.65 12.99
CA GLU A 298 3.84 -10.26 12.81
C GLU A 298 2.99 -11.37 12.16
N ASN A 299 3.55 -12.17 11.24
CA ASN A 299 2.88 -13.35 10.69
C ASN A 299 3.82 -14.57 10.64
N PRO A 300 3.97 -15.30 11.76
CA PRO A 300 4.91 -16.42 11.86
C PRO A 300 4.48 -17.67 11.10
N SER A 301 3.23 -17.69 10.59
CA SER A 301 2.66 -18.78 9.79
C SER A 301 2.81 -18.58 8.29
N ASP A 302 3.34 -17.45 7.82
CA ASP A 302 3.49 -17.18 6.39
C ASP A 302 4.81 -17.77 5.86
N PRO A 303 4.75 -18.77 4.95
CA PRO A 303 5.94 -19.41 4.40
C PRO A 303 6.76 -18.47 3.50
N GLY A 304 6.13 -17.50 2.82
CA GLY A 304 6.83 -16.54 1.96
C GLY A 304 7.75 -15.59 2.73
N LEU A 305 7.35 -15.24 3.96
CA LEU A 305 8.16 -14.41 4.85
C LEU A 305 9.41 -15.15 5.33
N HIS A 306 9.24 -16.40 5.79
CA HIS A 306 10.36 -17.26 6.18
C HIS A 306 11.29 -17.53 4.99
N PHE A 307 10.77 -17.72 3.78
CA PHE A 307 11.58 -17.92 2.59
C PHE A 307 12.42 -16.69 2.24
N SER A 308 11.83 -15.50 2.32
CA SER A 308 12.53 -14.24 2.05
C SER A 308 13.65 -13.98 3.08
N LEU A 309 13.35 -14.23 4.36
CA LEU A 309 14.33 -14.13 5.45
C LEU A 309 15.46 -15.17 5.29
N ALA A 310 15.13 -16.40 4.93
CA ALA A 310 16.11 -17.48 4.69
C ALA A 310 17.09 -17.09 3.57
N ARG A 311 16.60 -16.48 2.49
CA ARG A 311 17.43 -16.00 1.39
C ARG A 311 18.41 -14.94 1.84
N VAL A 312 17.95 -13.95 2.62
CA VAL A 312 18.84 -12.89 3.12
C VAL A 312 19.89 -13.45 4.09
N TYR A 313 19.53 -14.40 4.96
CA TYR A 313 20.52 -15.09 5.79
C TYR A 313 21.57 -15.84 4.95
N ASP A 314 21.13 -16.51 3.88
CA ASP A 314 22.04 -17.21 2.98
C ASP A 314 22.99 -16.25 2.25
N ASP A 315 22.46 -15.14 1.73
CA ASP A 315 23.24 -14.09 1.06
C ASP A 315 24.27 -13.43 2.00
N LEU A 316 23.95 -13.33 3.29
CA LEU A 316 24.86 -12.84 4.34
C LEU A 316 25.82 -13.91 4.87
N GLY A 317 25.73 -15.15 4.39
CA GLY A 317 26.55 -16.28 4.82
C GLY A 317 26.19 -16.84 6.21
N ASN A 318 25.05 -16.45 6.78
CA ASN A 318 24.54 -17.00 8.03
C ASN A 318 23.79 -18.33 7.78
N LEU A 319 24.57 -19.37 7.46
CA LEU A 319 24.05 -20.65 6.98
C LEU A 319 23.15 -21.35 8.00
N ASP A 320 23.46 -21.25 9.30
CA ASP A 320 22.64 -21.87 10.36
C ASP A 320 21.25 -21.22 10.47
N ALA A 321 21.17 -19.89 10.31
CA ALA A 321 19.89 -19.18 10.34
C ALA A 321 19.10 -19.43 9.05
N ALA A 322 19.77 -19.49 7.90
CA ALA A 322 19.17 -19.85 6.62
C ALA A 322 18.55 -21.26 6.66
N GLU A 323 19.26 -22.24 7.21
CA GLU A 323 18.76 -23.62 7.35
C GLU A 323 17.47 -23.67 8.18
N LYS A 324 17.47 -23.00 9.34
CA LYS A 324 16.29 -22.94 10.22
C LYS A 324 15.09 -22.28 9.53
N ALA A 325 15.34 -21.20 8.80
CA ALA A 325 14.28 -20.47 8.10
C ALA A 325 13.73 -21.29 6.91
N TYR A 326 14.56 -21.90 6.07
CA TYR A 326 14.07 -22.81 5.00
C TYR A 326 13.35 -24.05 5.56
N SER A 327 13.86 -24.63 6.65
CA SER A 327 13.18 -25.74 7.34
C SER A 327 11.81 -25.32 7.88
N ARG A 328 11.67 -24.06 8.30
CA ARG A 328 10.39 -23.51 8.74
C ARG A 328 9.40 -23.36 7.58
N VAL A 329 9.86 -22.95 6.40
CA VAL A 329 9.03 -22.95 5.18
C VAL A 329 8.49 -24.36 4.91
N ILE A 330 9.35 -25.38 4.92
CA ILE A 330 8.95 -26.79 4.69
C ILE A 330 8.01 -27.30 5.79
N ALA A 331 8.17 -26.86 7.04
CA ALA A 331 7.26 -27.24 8.12
C ALA A 331 5.85 -26.66 7.94
N ILE A 332 5.71 -25.50 7.29
CA ILE A 332 4.43 -24.85 6.99
C ILE A 332 3.85 -25.40 5.67
N GLU A 333 4.69 -25.52 4.64
CA GLU A 333 4.37 -26.03 3.31
C GLU A 333 5.29 -27.21 2.94
N PRO A 334 4.94 -28.44 3.31
CA PRO A 334 5.79 -29.62 3.07
C PRO A 334 6.10 -29.88 1.59
N ASP A 335 5.22 -29.43 0.69
CA ASP A 335 5.29 -29.64 -0.75
C ASP A 335 5.82 -28.40 -1.51
N ASN A 336 6.60 -27.53 -0.87
CA ASN A 336 7.22 -26.36 -1.52
C ASN A 336 8.56 -26.72 -2.21
N PRO A 337 8.61 -26.86 -3.55
CA PRO A 337 9.81 -27.34 -4.25
C PRO A 337 10.99 -26.38 -4.13
N ALA A 338 10.75 -25.07 -4.15
CA ALA A 338 11.80 -24.06 -4.05
C ALA A 338 12.49 -24.10 -2.67
N ALA A 339 11.74 -24.34 -1.60
CA ALA A 339 12.32 -24.47 -0.26
C ALA A 339 13.20 -25.72 -0.13
N HIS A 340 12.75 -26.87 -0.68
CA HIS A 340 13.56 -28.09 -0.72
C HIS A 340 14.83 -27.93 -1.55
N GLU A 341 14.75 -27.23 -2.70
CA GLU A 341 15.91 -26.94 -3.55
C GLU A 341 16.94 -26.07 -2.82
N LYS A 342 16.49 -24.96 -2.21
CA LYS A 342 17.37 -24.06 -1.46
C LYS A 342 17.98 -24.73 -0.23
N LEU A 343 17.21 -25.50 0.52
CA LEU A 343 17.71 -26.28 1.65
C LEU A 343 18.73 -27.33 1.20
N GLY A 344 18.44 -28.06 0.11
CA GLY A 344 19.36 -29.05 -0.47
C GLY A 344 20.70 -28.44 -0.90
N GLY A 345 20.67 -27.28 -1.58
CA GLY A 345 21.86 -26.53 -1.95
C GLY A 345 22.67 -26.03 -0.75
N LEU A 346 21.98 -25.55 0.29
CA LEU A 346 22.61 -25.13 1.54
C LEU A 346 23.30 -26.29 2.26
N LEU A 347 22.60 -27.43 2.41
CA LEU A 347 23.13 -28.64 3.03
C LEU A 347 24.33 -29.20 2.25
N THR A 348 24.32 -29.08 0.93
CA THR A 348 25.46 -29.42 0.06
C THR A 348 26.69 -28.58 0.41
N ARG A 349 26.53 -27.25 0.54
CA ARG A 349 27.63 -26.34 0.92
C ARG A 349 28.16 -26.62 2.32
N LEU A 350 27.30 -27.10 3.22
CA LEU A 350 27.68 -27.56 4.56
C LEU A 350 28.31 -28.97 4.59
N GLY A 351 28.40 -29.66 3.45
CA GLY A 351 28.93 -31.03 3.36
C GLY A 351 27.99 -32.11 3.92
N ARG A 352 26.73 -31.77 4.21
CA ARG A 352 25.70 -32.68 4.75
C ARG A 352 24.95 -33.39 3.62
N TYR A 353 25.71 -34.13 2.80
CA TYR A 353 25.21 -34.73 1.55
C TYR A 353 24.03 -35.69 1.74
N GLY A 354 24.00 -36.45 2.84
CA GLY A 354 22.89 -37.37 3.13
C GLY A 354 21.54 -36.66 3.29
N GLU A 355 21.52 -35.50 3.94
CA GLU A 355 20.31 -34.69 4.13
C GLU A 355 19.97 -33.90 2.86
N ALA A 356 21.00 -33.45 2.12
CA ALA A 356 20.80 -32.83 0.81
C ALA A 356 20.10 -33.79 -0.18
N ILE A 357 20.48 -35.08 -0.18
CA ILE A 357 19.81 -36.12 -0.98
C ILE A 357 18.32 -36.25 -0.63
N LEU A 358 17.97 -36.20 0.66
CA LEU A 358 16.55 -36.27 1.07
C LEU A 358 15.77 -35.08 0.54
N SER A 359 16.34 -33.86 0.63
CA SER A 359 15.74 -32.64 0.09
C SER A 359 15.58 -32.73 -1.43
N GLN A 360 16.62 -33.19 -2.13
CA GLN A 360 16.59 -33.33 -3.59
C GLN A 360 15.58 -34.37 -4.06
N LYS A 361 15.41 -35.47 -3.33
CA LYS A 361 14.36 -36.47 -3.60
C LYS A 361 12.96 -35.88 -3.45
N GLN A 362 12.75 -34.92 -2.53
CA GLN A 362 11.48 -34.20 -2.45
C GLN A 362 11.27 -33.31 -3.68
N VAL A 363 12.30 -32.59 -4.13
CA VAL A 363 12.22 -31.82 -5.40
C VAL A 363 11.84 -32.73 -6.56
N ILE A 364 12.48 -33.89 -6.70
CA ILE A 364 12.17 -34.88 -7.76
C ILE A 364 10.75 -35.43 -7.63
N ARG A 365 10.26 -35.70 -6.41
CA ARG A 365 8.88 -36.14 -6.19
C ARG A 365 7.87 -35.09 -6.67
N LEU A 366 8.16 -33.81 -6.42
CA LEU A 366 7.29 -32.68 -6.78
C LEU A 366 7.44 -32.26 -8.24
N SER A 367 8.61 -32.50 -8.85
CA SER A 367 8.95 -32.11 -10.21
C SER A 367 9.79 -33.22 -10.88
N PRO A 368 9.14 -34.32 -11.31
CA PRO A 368 9.82 -35.51 -11.81
C PRO A 368 10.54 -35.31 -13.15
N ASP A 369 10.27 -34.21 -13.85
CA ASP A 369 10.88 -33.88 -15.14
C ASP A 369 11.95 -32.77 -15.01
N SER A 370 12.49 -32.53 -13.81
CA SER A 370 13.58 -31.57 -13.59
C SER A 370 14.95 -32.22 -13.81
N PRO A 371 15.65 -31.93 -14.94
CA PRO A 371 16.95 -32.54 -15.19
C PRO A 371 18.02 -32.05 -14.20
N GLU A 372 17.94 -30.77 -13.79
CA GLU A 372 18.84 -30.18 -12.78
C GLU A 372 18.73 -30.91 -11.44
N ALA A 373 17.50 -31.29 -11.05
CA ALA A 373 17.28 -32.00 -9.80
C ALA A 373 17.96 -33.38 -9.78
N PHE A 374 17.96 -34.10 -10.91
CA PHE A 374 18.68 -35.37 -11.04
C PHE A 374 20.19 -35.16 -11.16
N TYR A 375 20.64 -34.10 -11.82
CA TYR A 375 22.06 -33.75 -11.87
C TYR A 375 22.62 -33.50 -10.47
N LEU A 376 21.98 -32.63 -9.67
CA LEU A 376 22.39 -32.35 -8.29
C LEU A 376 22.34 -33.60 -7.41
N LEU A 377 21.34 -34.46 -7.58
CA LEU A 377 21.28 -35.75 -6.88
C LEU A 377 22.49 -36.63 -7.23
N GLY A 378 22.88 -36.66 -8.51
CA GLY A 378 24.08 -37.36 -8.97
C GLY A 378 25.35 -36.84 -8.31
N VAL A 379 25.52 -35.52 -8.28
CA VAL A 379 26.65 -34.86 -7.61
C VAL A 379 26.70 -35.24 -6.13
N MET A 380 25.56 -35.27 -5.43
CA MET A 380 25.55 -35.66 -4.02
C MET A 380 25.92 -37.12 -3.80
N TYR A 381 25.44 -38.03 -4.65
CA TYR A 381 25.82 -39.43 -4.58
C TYR A 381 27.30 -39.65 -4.84
N GLU A 382 27.87 -38.94 -5.81
CA GLU A 382 29.30 -38.98 -6.12
C GLU A 382 30.14 -38.51 -4.94
N ARG A 383 29.78 -37.40 -4.31
CA ARG A 383 30.46 -36.88 -3.09
C ARG A 383 30.40 -37.85 -1.91
N MET A 384 29.39 -38.73 -1.86
CA MET A 384 29.26 -39.79 -0.86
C MET A 384 29.93 -41.11 -1.26
N GLY A 385 30.58 -41.19 -2.43
CA GLY A 385 31.18 -42.41 -2.95
C GLY A 385 30.18 -43.43 -3.49
N GLN A 386 28.91 -43.06 -3.68
CA GLN A 386 27.86 -43.93 -4.21
C GLN A 386 27.82 -43.82 -5.74
N TYR A 387 28.90 -44.24 -6.39
CA TYR A 387 29.14 -43.92 -7.79
C TYR A 387 28.11 -44.46 -8.78
N GLU A 388 27.57 -45.67 -8.57
CA GLU A 388 26.52 -46.21 -9.46
C GLU A 388 25.21 -45.41 -9.35
N ASN A 389 24.82 -45.00 -8.13
CA ASN A 389 23.65 -44.14 -7.93
C ASN A 389 23.85 -42.76 -8.59
N ALA A 390 25.09 -42.25 -8.58
CA ALA A 390 25.44 -41.00 -9.26
C ALA A 390 25.27 -41.12 -10.77
N ILE A 391 25.82 -42.19 -11.37
CA ILE A 391 25.71 -42.48 -12.81
C ILE A 391 24.24 -42.63 -13.22
N ASP A 392 23.42 -43.36 -12.47
CA ASP A 392 21.98 -43.51 -12.77
C ASP A 392 21.23 -42.18 -12.72
N SER A 393 21.59 -41.31 -11.78
CA SER A 393 21.02 -39.97 -11.65
C SER A 393 21.44 -39.09 -12.84
N TYR A 394 22.72 -39.08 -13.22
CA TYR A 394 23.20 -38.36 -14.41
C TYR A 394 22.56 -38.89 -15.70
N LYS A 395 22.44 -40.21 -15.87
CA LYS A 395 21.74 -40.83 -17.01
C LYS A 395 20.30 -40.36 -17.10
N THR A 396 19.62 -40.21 -15.95
CA THR A 396 18.26 -39.69 -15.90
C THR A 396 18.20 -38.21 -16.27
N ALA A 397 19.13 -37.38 -15.78
CA ALA A 397 19.23 -35.97 -16.13
C ALA A 397 19.39 -35.77 -17.65
N VAL A 398 20.31 -36.51 -18.29
CA VAL A 398 20.53 -36.41 -19.75
C VAL A 398 19.43 -37.05 -20.59
N ARG A 399 18.67 -38.00 -20.02
CA ARG A 399 17.47 -38.55 -20.67
C ARG A 399 16.34 -37.52 -20.72
N ILE A 400 16.19 -36.72 -19.66
CA ILE A 400 15.20 -35.64 -19.58
C ILE A 400 15.64 -34.44 -20.44
N ASN A 401 16.90 -34.03 -20.32
CA ASN A 401 17.51 -32.99 -21.15
C ASN A 401 18.76 -33.50 -21.88
N PRO A 402 18.64 -33.92 -23.15
CA PRO A 402 19.75 -34.38 -23.97
C PRO A 402 20.85 -33.35 -24.28
N GLU A 403 20.67 -32.09 -23.87
CA GLU A 403 21.64 -31.01 -24.04
C GLU A 403 22.34 -30.62 -22.72
N HIS A 404 22.14 -31.40 -21.65
CA HIS A 404 22.73 -31.10 -20.33
C HIS A 404 24.23 -31.40 -20.27
N VAL A 405 25.05 -30.42 -20.68
CA VAL A 405 26.51 -30.54 -20.79
C VAL A 405 27.18 -30.98 -19.48
N SER A 406 26.84 -30.36 -18.34
CA SER A 406 27.47 -30.67 -17.06
C SER A 406 27.25 -32.13 -16.63
N ALA A 407 26.03 -32.65 -16.78
CA ALA A 407 25.71 -34.04 -16.48
C ALA A 407 26.50 -35.03 -17.36
N PHE A 408 26.66 -34.75 -18.66
CA PHE A 408 27.52 -35.58 -19.52
C PHE A 408 29.01 -35.50 -19.13
N SER A 409 29.50 -34.30 -18.80
CA SER A 409 30.89 -34.09 -18.38
C SER A 409 31.22 -34.86 -17.11
N ASP A 410 30.39 -34.72 -16.08
CA ASP A 410 30.63 -35.29 -14.76
C ASP A 410 30.41 -36.81 -14.78
N MET A 411 29.37 -37.28 -15.49
CA MET A 411 29.18 -38.71 -15.74
C MET A 411 30.36 -39.32 -16.51
N GLY A 412 30.86 -38.66 -17.55
CA GLY A 412 32.00 -39.15 -18.33
C GLY A 412 33.28 -39.24 -17.51
N ALA A 413 33.54 -38.22 -16.69
CA ALA A 413 34.69 -38.22 -15.77
C ALA A 413 34.60 -39.38 -14.77
N LEU A 414 33.45 -39.52 -14.09
CA LEU A 414 33.22 -40.59 -13.12
C LEU A 414 33.32 -41.99 -13.74
N LEU A 415 32.74 -42.20 -14.93
CA LEU A 415 32.87 -43.46 -15.66
C LEU A 415 34.32 -43.77 -16.01
N GLY A 416 35.11 -42.75 -16.35
CA GLY A 416 36.55 -42.89 -16.59
C GLY A 416 37.32 -43.28 -15.32
N GLU A 417 36.97 -42.71 -14.17
CA GLU A 417 37.56 -43.09 -12.87
C GLU A 417 37.24 -44.55 -12.50
N LEU A 418 36.05 -45.03 -12.83
CA LEU A 418 35.64 -46.43 -12.64
C LEU A 418 36.14 -47.40 -13.73
N ASP A 419 36.97 -46.93 -14.66
CA ASP A 419 37.50 -47.70 -15.79
C ASP A 419 36.42 -48.26 -16.74
N ARG A 420 35.24 -47.62 -16.77
CA ARG A 420 34.13 -47.90 -17.72
C ARG A 420 34.31 -47.10 -19.00
N LEU A 421 35.45 -47.32 -19.65
CA LEU A 421 36.02 -46.43 -20.66
C LEU A 421 35.12 -46.21 -21.88
N GLU A 422 34.40 -47.24 -22.35
CA GLU A 422 33.49 -47.11 -23.49
C GLU A 422 32.31 -46.18 -23.21
N GLU A 423 31.73 -46.27 -22.00
CA GLU A 423 30.65 -45.37 -21.59
C GLU A 423 31.19 -43.95 -21.36
N ALA A 424 32.40 -43.81 -20.80
CA ALA A 424 33.06 -42.51 -20.63
C ALA A 424 33.30 -41.81 -21.98
N ILE A 425 33.82 -42.54 -22.97
CA ILE A 425 34.00 -42.05 -24.35
C ILE A 425 32.65 -41.59 -24.91
N ALA A 426 31.60 -42.41 -24.79
CA ALA A 426 30.27 -42.05 -25.29
C ALA A 426 29.74 -40.74 -24.66
N ALA A 427 29.93 -40.56 -23.35
CA ALA A 427 29.54 -39.34 -22.65
C ALA A 427 30.36 -38.12 -23.12
N HIS A 428 31.68 -38.25 -23.23
CA HIS A 428 32.55 -37.15 -23.68
C HIS A 428 32.33 -36.77 -25.15
N ILE A 429 31.97 -37.72 -26.02
CA ILE A 429 31.52 -37.41 -27.39
C ILE A 429 30.28 -36.51 -27.37
N GLN A 430 29.33 -36.72 -26.45
CA GLN A 430 28.17 -35.83 -26.33
C GLN A 430 28.58 -34.42 -25.87
N VAL A 431 29.53 -34.31 -24.93
CA VAL A 431 30.07 -33.00 -24.51
C VAL A 431 30.72 -32.27 -25.68
N VAL A 432 31.58 -32.93 -26.46
CA VAL A 432 32.21 -32.35 -27.66
C VAL A 432 31.17 -31.97 -28.71
N ARG A 433 30.13 -32.79 -28.91
CA ARG A 433 29.04 -32.45 -29.84
C ARG A 433 28.29 -31.18 -29.43
N LEU A 434 28.04 -31.01 -28.13
CA LEU A 434 27.31 -29.86 -27.57
C LEU A 434 28.23 -28.63 -27.38
N SER A 435 29.54 -28.83 -27.29
CA SER A 435 30.54 -27.77 -27.10
C SER A 435 31.81 -28.08 -27.90
N PRO A 436 31.79 -27.88 -29.24
CA PRO A 436 32.86 -28.31 -30.14
C PRO A 436 34.21 -27.61 -29.95
N ASP A 437 34.23 -26.46 -29.28
CA ASP A 437 35.46 -25.70 -29.02
C ASP A 437 35.94 -25.88 -27.55
N SER A 438 35.33 -26.79 -26.79
CA SER A 438 35.70 -27.03 -25.39
C SER A 438 37.01 -27.80 -25.27
N VAL A 439 38.09 -27.09 -24.94
CA VAL A 439 39.43 -27.66 -24.66
C VAL A 439 39.34 -28.80 -23.64
N ALA A 440 38.62 -28.59 -22.53
CA ALA A 440 38.46 -29.59 -21.48
C ALA A 440 37.74 -30.86 -21.98
N ALA A 441 36.76 -30.72 -22.87
CA ALA A 441 36.01 -31.86 -23.42
C ALA A 441 36.89 -32.69 -24.35
N HIS A 442 37.61 -32.04 -25.28
CA HIS A 442 38.56 -32.70 -26.19
C HIS A 442 39.70 -33.40 -25.43
N TYR A 443 40.24 -32.75 -24.39
CA TYR A 443 41.26 -33.36 -23.54
C TYR A 443 40.73 -34.60 -22.81
N LYS A 444 39.58 -34.51 -22.14
CA LYS A 444 38.97 -35.68 -21.46
C LYS A 444 38.63 -36.81 -22.43
N LEU A 445 38.14 -36.50 -23.63
CA LEU A 445 37.87 -37.50 -24.68
C LEU A 445 39.16 -38.18 -25.17
N GLY A 446 40.21 -37.39 -25.41
CA GLY A 446 41.53 -37.91 -25.80
C GLY A 446 42.12 -38.85 -24.75
N VAL A 447 42.06 -38.46 -23.47
CA VAL A 447 42.48 -39.30 -22.35
C VAL A 447 41.66 -40.60 -22.28
N ALA A 448 40.34 -40.51 -22.44
CA ALA A 448 39.47 -41.68 -22.42
C ALA A 448 39.79 -42.64 -23.58
N TYR A 449 40.03 -42.12 -24.80
CA TYR A 449 40.47 -42.93 -25.94
C TYR A 449 41.83 -43.60 -25.69
N PHE A 450 42.79 -42.87 -25.14
CA PHE A 450 44.11 -43.41 -24.83
C PHE A 450 44.01 -44.57 -23.83
N ARG A 451 43.30 -44.36 -22.72
CA ARG A 451 43.07 -45.40 -21.70
C ARG A 451 42.36 -46.63 -22.27
N ALA A 452 41.45 -46.45 -23.24
CA ALA A 452 40.77 -47.54 -23.93
C ALA A 452 41.63 -48.26 -24.97
N GLY A 453 42.92 -47.91 -25.10
CA GLY A 453 43.85 -48.46 -26.09
C GLY A 453 43.64 -47.93 -27.52
N ARG A 454 42.78 -46.93 -27.70
CA ARG A 454 42.43 -46.32 -29.01
C ARG A 454 43.36 -45.16 -29.35
N LYS A 455 44.68 -45.43 -29.40
CA LYS A 455 45.71 -44.40 -29.65
C LYS A 455 45.45 -43.55 -30.89
N ALA A 456 44.93 -44.13 -31.97
CA ALA A 456 44.61 -43.40 -33.19
C ALA A 456 43.52 -42.34 -32.98
N ALA A 457 42.46 -42.65 -32.24
CA ALA A 457 41.40 -41.69 -31.93
C ALA A 457 41.90 -40.60 -30.97
N ALA A 458 42.70 -40.96 -29.97
CA ALA A 458 43.32 -39.99 -29.07
C ALA A 458 44.27 -39.02 -29.81
N LEU A 459 44.97 -39.48 -30.86
CA LEU A 459 45.80 -38.63 -31.71
C LEU A 459 44.97 -37.63 -32.53
N GLU A 460 43.74 -37.97 -32.92
CA GLU A 460 42.83 -37.01 -33.57
C GLU A 460 42.41 -35.91 -32.59
N GLU A 461 42.10 -36.25 -31.34
CA GLU A 461 41.81 -35.26 -30.29
C GLU A 461 43.01 -34.35 -30.01
N TYR A 462 44.23 -34.91 -29.97
CA TYR A 462 45.47 -34.12 -29.88
C TYR A 462 45.59 -33.09 -31.00
N LYS A 463 45.33 -33.47 -32.26
CA LYS A 463 45.40 -32.54 -33.41
C LYS A 463 44.36 -31.41 -33.31
N ILE A 464 43.20 -31.68 -32.71
CA ILE A 464 42.19 -30.66 -32.44
C ILE A 464 42.70 -29.73 -31.33
N LEU A 465 43.21 -30.28 -30.23
CA LEU A 465 43.77 -29.50 -29.12
C LEU A 465 44.94 -28.62 -29.56
N MET A 466 45.80 -29.05 -30.47
CA MET A 466 46.88 -28.20 -31.01
C MET A 466 46.38 -26.87 -31.59
N LYS A 467 45.13 -26.84 -32.08
CA LYS A 467 44.50 -25.64 -32.63
C LYS A 467 43.78 -24.82 -31.55
N LEU A 468 43.27 -25.47 -30.50
CA LEU A 468 42.48 -24.84 -29.45
C LEU A 468 43.33 -24.35 -28.26
N ASP A 469 44.25 -25.19 -27.77
CA ASP A 469 45.14 -24.92 -26.65
C ASP A 469 46.39 -25.82 -26.72
N SER A 470 47.55 -25.22 -26.95
CA SER A 470 48.81 -25.95 -27.12
C SER A 470 49.24 -26.69 -25.85
N HIS A 471 48.95 -26.14 -24.66
CA HIS A 471 49.35 -26.76 -23.40
C HIS A 471 48.65 -28.10 -23.16
N SER A 472 47.33 -28.15 -23.29
CA SER A 472 46.57 -29.39 -23.17
C SER A 472 46.93 -30.41 -24.26
N ALA A 473 47.29 -29.92 -25.46
CA ALA A 473 47.80 -30.78 -26.54
C ALA A 473 49.13 -31.44 -26.14
N ASP A 474 50.10 -30.68 -25.61
CA ASP A 474 51.39 -31.21 -25.19
C ASP A 474 51.22 -32.26 -24.08
N VAL A 475 50.36 -32.00 -23.08
CA VAL A 475 50.07 -32.97 -22.01
C VAL A 475 49.47 -34.27 -22.56
N LEU A 476 48.54 -34.18 -23.51
CA LEU A 476 47.97 -35.38 -24.14
C LEU A 476 49.01 -36.11 -25.00
N PHE A 477 49.89 -35.38 -25.69
CA PHE A 477 50.96 -35.96 -26.49
C PHE A 477 51.93 -36.77 -25.62
N ASP A 478 52.39 -36.21 -24.51
CA ASP A 478 53.31 -36.88 -23.59
C ASP A 478 52.70 -38.21 -23.12
N MET A 479 51.41 -38.22 -22.73
CA MET A 479 50.71 -39.46 -22.35
C MET A 479 50.66 -40.52 -23.48
N LEU A 480 50.59 -40.13 -24.75
CA LEU A 480 50.51 -41.07 -25.86
C LEU A 480 51.83 -41.83 -26.12
N TYR A 481 52.96 -41.22 -25.74
CA TYR A 481 54.32 -41.62 -26.09
C TYR A 481 55.25 -41.91 -24.90
N GLU A 482 54.80 -41.70 -23.66
CA GLU A 482 55.30 -42.42 -22.47
C GLU A 482 54.92 -43.90 -22.52
#